data_AF-A0A4S1WF36-F1
#
_entry.id   AF-A0A4S1WF36-F1
#
_cell.length_a   1.000
_cell.length_b   1.000
_cell.length_c   1.000
_cell.angle_alpha   90.00
_cell.angle_beta   90.00
_cell.angle_gamma   90.00
#
_symmetry.space_group_name_H-M   'P 1'
#
loop_
_entity.id
_entity.type
_entity.pdbx_description
1 polymer ?
#
loop_
_entity_poly.entity_id
_entity_poly.type
_entity_poly.pdbx_seq_one_letter_code
_entity_poly.pdbx_strand_id
1 'polypeptide(L)'
;MTSEAQGASPEAKEYRQIVDPPNNIEKMGKFVALVSAIIGVTISGNNFLISRAKDSSDRYTAFRTAVSSEEKSWKDLYDEYLKTFEKEQLENETLRQKKLFALQAIAARDIASFREFDIDDREREAAIRRVSLTRTALLNALSDNRTSDPATADALRRRTFAAEQSLAAKAAPPPAAAASPTGTALAALPAIETLSRDTPKGWAIDVFWCEDGGQTSYTTAHTLGTAFASFANAGRPLAPGVSLGRVQVQRADARMWQTIGIARGRYVVRDNGAGEEQAAEAVLNLINDPASDSPRFSRGLSTGKPTPWYLSVWICPPAGAVTA
;
A
#
# COMPACT_ATOMS: atom_id res chain seq x y z
N MET A 1 32.62 -28.87 80.32
CA MET A 1 33.09 -27.77 79.49
C MET A 1 33.85 -28.39 78.30
N THR A 2 33.17 -29.13 77.40
CA THR A 2 32.63 -28.69 76.09
C THR A 2 33.69 -27.87 75.33
N SER A 3 34.56 -28.39 74.45
CA SER A 3 34.42 -29.30 73.29
C SER A 3 33.31 -28.89 72.32
N GLU A 4 33.67 -28.11 71.29
CA GLU A 4 33.05 -28.19 69.97
C GLU A 4 33.99 -27.61 68.89
N ALA A 5 34.29 -28.46 67.92
CA ALA A 5 35.04 -28.19 66.71
C ALA A 5 34.10 -27.59 65.65
N GLN A 6 34.56 -26.56 64.92
CA GLN A 6 33.90 -26.11 63.70
C GLN A 6 34.64 -26.65 62.49
N GLY A 7 33.92 -27.50 61.76
CA GLY A 7 34.39 -28.26 60.62
C GLY A 7 34.55 -27.44 59.35
N ALA A 8 35.51 -27.89 58.56
CA ALA A 8 35.68 -27.56 57.16
C ALA A 8 34.42 -27.93 56.37
N SER A 9 33.95 -27.01 55.52
CA SER A 9 32.89 -27.26 54.55
C SER A 9 33.46 -28.06 53.35
N PRO A 10 32.91 -29.24 53.05
CA PRO A 10 33.13 -29.94 51.80
C PRO A 10 31.93 -29.69 50.88
N GLU A 11 32.13 -29.03 49.75
CA GLU A 11 31.38 -29.22 48.49
C GLU A 11 31.65 -28.04 47.54
N ALA A 12 32.86 -28.00 46.98
CA ALA A 12 33.11 -27.38 45.69
C ALA A 12 33.13 -28.50 44.63
N LYS A 13 31.98 -29.16 44.42
CA LYS A 13 31.77 -30.03 43.27
C LYS A 13 30.96 -29.29 42.22
N GLU A 14 31.66 -28.98 41.14
CA GLU A 14 31.18 -29.29 39.80
C GLU A 14 29.87 -28.59 39.35
N TYR A 15 29.98 -27.31 39.00
CA TYR A 15 29.10 -26.70 38.00
C TYR A 15 29.96 -26.04 36.91
N ARG A 16 30.70 -26.86 36.16
CA ARG A 16 30.98 -26.54 34.75
C ARG A 16 29.74 -26.92 33.95
N GLN A 17 28.69 -26.10 34.05
CA GLN A 17 27.73 -26.04 32.96
C GLN A 17 28.46 -25.39 31.79
N ILE A 18 28.95 -26.24 30.89
CA ILE A 18 29.23 -25.88 29.52
C ILE A 18 27.89 -25.41 28.97
N VAL A 19 27.67 -24.10 29.01
CA VAL A 19 26.58 -23.45 28.27
C VAL A 19 26.99 -23.58 26.82
N ASP A 20 26.56 -24.65 26.16
CA ASP A 20 26.63 -24.74 24.72
C ASP A 20 25.93 -23.49 24.17
N PRO A 21 26.62 -22.63 23.40
CA PRO A 21 25.99 -21.45 22.84
C PRO A 21 24.79 -21.92 22.00
N PRO A 22 23.60 -21.34 22.22
CA PRO A 22 22.40 -21.84 21.59
C PRO A 22 22.58 -21.79 20.07
N ASN A 23 22.25 -22.92 19.44
CA ASN A 23 22.21 -23.25 18.01
C ASN A 23 21.36 -22.26 17.14
N ASN A 24 20.97 -21.14 17.72
CA ASN A 24 20.10 -20.10 17.15
C ASN A 24 20.87 -19.13 16.24
N ILE A 25 22.16 -18.87 16.50
CA ILE A 25 22.99 -18.03 15.62
C ILE A 25 23.25 -18.76 14.30
N GLU A 26 23.48 -20.07 14.34
CA GLU A 26 23.69 -20.88 13.15
C GLU A 26 22.40 -21.01 12.30
N LYS A 27 21.24 -21.14 12.95
CA LYS A 27 19.93 -21.11 12.28
C LYS A 27 19.62 -19.75 11.65
N MET A 28 19.95 -18.64 12.31
CA MET A 28 19.81 -17.28 11.75
C MET A 28 20.74 -17.05 10.56
N GLY A 29 22.01 -17.50 10.66
CA GLY A 29 22.96 -17.43 9.56
C GLY A 29 22.48 -18.19 8.33
N LYS A 30 21.92 -19.40 8.53
CA LYS A 30 21.31 -20.20 7.46
C LYS A 30 20.08 -19.51 6.84
N PHE A 31 19.27 -18.81 7.64
CA PHE A 31 18.10 -18.09 7.14
C PHE A 31 18.47 -16.85 6.30
N VAL A 32 19.39 -16.02 6.80
CA VAL A 32 19.90 -14.85 6.06
C VAL A 32 20.62 -15.30 4.79
N ALA A 33 21.39 -16.38 4.85
CA ALA A 33 22.06 -16.95 3.67
C ALA A 33 21.05 -17.51 2.66
N LEU A 34 19.99 -18.18 3.09
CA LEU A 34 18.94 -18.69 2.20
C LEU A 34 18.21 -17.55 1.48
N VAL A 35 17.81 -16.50 2.22
CA VAL A 35 17.14 -15.32 1.63
C VAL A 35 18.08 -14.59 0.67
N SER A 36 19.34 -14.40 1.05
CA SER A 36 20.35 -13.76 0.19
C SER A 36 20.66 -14.61 -1.05
N ALA A 37 20.64 -15.94 -0.94
CA ALA A 37 20.81 -16.86 -2.06
C ALA A 37 19.60 -16.82 -3.01
N ILE A 38 18.38 -16.74 -2.49
CA ILE A 38 17.16 -16.56 -3.31
C ILE A 38 17.27 -15.24 -4.09
N ILE A 39 17.66 -14.15 -3.44
CA ILE A 39 17.85 -12.84 -4.10
C ILE A 39 18.97 -12.92 -5.15
N GLY A 40 20.11 -13.52 -4.82
CA GLY A 40 21.25 -13.65 -5.71
C GLY A 40 20.96 -14.50 -6.95
N VAL A 41 20.25 -15.62 -6.79
CA VAL A 41 19.84 -16.51 -7.90
C VAL A 41 18.83 -15.80 -8.83
N THR A 42 17.91 -15.01 -8.27
CA THR A 42 16.90 -14.28 -9.05
C THR A 42 17.54 -13.18 -9.91
N ILE A 43 18.54 -12.47 -9.39
CA ILE A 43 19.21 -11.37 -10.11
C ILE A 43 20.23 -11.91 -11.13
N SER A 44 20.99 -12.96 -10.79
CA SER A 44 22.05 -13.49 -11.66
C SER A 44 21.51 -14.33 -12.83
N GLY A 45 20.42 -15.09 -12.62
CA GLY A 45 19.79 -15.88 -13.68
C GLY A 45 19.17 -15.03 -14.79
N ASN A 46 18.52 -13.92 -14.43
CA ASN A 46 17.86 -13.04 -15.39
C ASN A 46 18.86 -12.25 -16.25
N ASN A 47 19.96 -11.75 -15.68
CA ASN A 47 20.98 -11.04 -16.45
C ASN A 47 21.66 -11.92 -17.52
N PHE A 48 21.77 -13.23 -17.31
CA PHE A 48 22.35 -14.15 -18.30
C PHE A 48 21.42 -14.37 -19.52
N LEU A 49 20.10 -14.42 -19.30
CA LEU A 49 19.12 -14.62 -20.38
C LEU A 49 18.90 -13.37 -21.24
N ILE A 50 19.04 -12.18 -20.65
CA ILE A 50 18.75 -10.88 -21.28
C ILE A 50 19.82 -10.48 -22.31
N SER A 51 21.08 -10.83 -22.09
CA SER A 51 22.18 -10.45 -22.99
C SER A 51 22.17 -11.14 -24.36
N ARG A 52 21.29 -12.13 -24.60
CA ARG A 52 21.30 -12.96 -25.83
C ARG A 52 19.98 -13.07 -26.59
N ALA A 53 18.85 -12.65 -26.02
CA ALA A 53 17.56 -12.75 -26.70
C ALA A 53 17.39 -11.62 -27.74
N LYS A 54 17.62 -11.94 -29.03
CA LYS A 54 17.33 -11.01 -30.14
C LYS A 54 15.83 -10.92 -30.45
N ASP A 55 15.04 -11.91 -30.04
CA ASP A 55 13.60 -11.95 -30.29
C ASP A 55 12.82 -11.14 -29.22
N SER A 56 11.83 -10.37 -29.66
CA SER A 56 10.93 -9.64 -28.74
C SER A 56 10.09 -10.58 -27.88
N SER A 57 9.74 -11.77 -28.40
CA SER A 57 8.93 -12.76 -27.68
C SER A 57 9.69 -13.34 -26.47
N ASP A 58 10.97 -13.65 -26.66
CA ASP A 58 11.83 -14.18 -25.59
C ASP A 58 12.08 -13.12 -24.51
N ARG A 59 12.29 -11.87 -24.90
CA ARG A 59 12.43 -10.74 -23.96
C ARG A 59 11.17 -10.54 -23.14
N TYR A 60 10.00 -10.61 -23.78
CA TYR A 60 8.72 -10.48 -23.09
C TYR A 60 8.46 -11.64 -22.10
N THR A 61 8.82 -12.86 -22.49
CA THR A 61 8.71 -14.04 -21.63
C THR A 61 9.67 -13.96 -20.44
N ALA A 62 10.90 -13.49 -20.65
CA ALA A 62 11.86 -13.26 -19.59
C ALA A 62 11.38 -12.16 -18.62
N PHE A 63 10.83 -11.06 -19.15
CA PHE A 63 10.22 -10.00 -18.36
C PHE A 63 9.09 -10.52 -17.48
N ARG A 64 8.12 -11.26 -18.05
CA ARG A 64 7.00 -11.82 -17.27
C ARG A 64 7.48 -12.78 -16.19
N THR A 65 8.48 -13.61 -16.48
CA THR A 65 9.11 -14.50 -15.50
C THR A 65 9.75 -13.72 -14.35
N ALA A 66 10.51 -12.66 -14.67
CA ALA A 66 11.16 -11.80 -13.68
C ALA A 66 10.13 -11.09 -12.78
N VAL A 67 9.08 -10.52 -13.36
CA VAL A 67 8.00 -9.88 -12.62
C VAL A 67 7.28 -10.88 -11.72
N SER A 68 6.95 -12.06 -12.24
CA SER A 68 6.27 -13.11 -11.45
C SER A 68 7.15 -13.61 -10.29
N SER A 69 8.47 -13.72 -10.51
CA SER A 69 9.43 -14.09 -9.47
C SER A 69 9.53 -13.03 -8.39
N GLU A 70 9.53 -11.75 -8.77
CA GLU A 70 9.54 -10.64 -7.82
C GLU A 70 8.24 -10.61 -7.01
N GLU A 71 7.07 -10.69 -7.66
CA GLU A 71 5.77 -10.79 -6.99
C GLU A 71 5.71 -11.98 -6.02
N LYS A 72 6.25 -13.15 -6.41
CA LYS A 72 6.38 -14.31 -5.53
C LYS A 72 7.29 -14.03 -4.34
N SER A 73 8.45 -13.40 -4.55
CA SER A 73 9.37 -13.04 -3.46
C SER A 73 8.68 -12.15 -2.42
N TRP A 74 7.84 -11.20 -2.84
CA TRP A 74 7.09 -10.35 -1.91
C TRP A 74 5.99 -11.11 -1.17
N LYS A 75 5.31 -12.04 -1.84
CA LYS A 75 4.33 -12.96 -1.22
C LYS A 75 5.00 -13.85 -0.17
N ASP A 76 6.14 -14.43 -0.48
CA ASP A 76 6.90 -15.29 0.43
C ASP A 76 7.37 -14.50 1.67
N LEU A 77 7.81 -13.24 1.50
CA LEU A 77 8.13 -12.35 2.63
C LEU A 77 6.90 -12.03 3.50
N TYR A 78 5.73 -11.85 2.89
CA TYR A 78 4.49 -11.63 3.62
C TYR A 78 4.05 -12.89 4.39
N ASP A 79 4.18 -14.07 3.79
CA ASP A 79 3.88 -15.32 4.49
C ASP A 79 4.87 -15.54 5.65
N GLU A 80 6.13 -15.19 5.50
CA GLU A 80 7.10 -15.23 6.61
C GLU A 80 6.76 -14.23 7.72
N TYR A 81 6.29 -13.04 7.37
CA TYR A 81 5.73 -12.08 8.33
C TYR A 81 4.59 -12.70 9.14
N LEU A 82 3.66 -13.41 8.49
CA LEU A 82 2.56 -14.08 9.19
C LEU A 82 3.03 -15.17 10.16
N LYS A 83 4.07 -15.94 9.79
CA LYS A 83 4.66 -16.95 10.68
C LYS A 83 5.26 -16.36 11.96
N THR A 84 5.59 -15.07 11.98
CA THR A 84 6.08 -14.42 13.23
C THR A 84 5.03 -14.36 14.34
N PHE A 85 3.75 -14.59 14.01
CA PHE A 85 2.64 -14.62 14.96
C PHE A 85 2.16 -16.03 15.32
N GLU A 86 2.84 -17.07 14.82
CA GLU A 86 2.56 -18.45 15.25
C GLU A 86 2.90 -18.62 16.75
N LYS A 87 2.15 -19.51 17.42
CA LYS A 87 2.15 -19.64 18.89
C LYS A 87 3.56 -19.82 19.48
N GLU A 88 4.43 -20.58 18.83
CA GLU A 88 5.81 -20.82 19.26
C GLU A 88 6.70 -19.56 19.21
N GLN A 89 6.41 -18.62 18.32
CA GLN A 89 7.16 -17.35 18.21
C GLN A 89 6.67 -16.30 19.20
N LEU A 90 5.38 -16.36 19.58
CA LEU A 90 4.80 -15.48 20.61
C LEU A 90 5.43 -15.71 21.99
N GLU A 91 5.90 -16.92 22.27
CA GLU A 91 6.60 -17.26 23.52
C GLU A 91 8.02 -16.65 23.60
N ASN A 92 8.58 -16.20 22.48
CA ASN A 92 9.91 -15.57 22.42
C ASN A 92 9.84 -14.20 21.73
N GLU A 93 9.38 -13.20 22.48
CA GLU A 93 9.22 -11.81 22.03
C GLU A 93 10.49 -11.23 21.39
N THR A 94 11.67 -11.55 21.95
CA THR A 94 12.95 -11.07 21.42
C THR A 94 13.24 -11.65 20.03
N LEU A 95 12.96 -12.94 19.82
CA LEU A 95 13.11 -13.57 18.51
C LEU A 95 12.12 -12.98 17.50
N ARG A 96 10.87 -12.73 17.91
CA ARG A 96 9.85 -12.09 17.09
C ARG A 96 10.28 -10.70 16.62
N GLN A 97 10.73 -9.84 17.54
CA GLN A 97 11.19 -8.49 17.19
C GLN A 97 12.39 -8.51 16.23
N LYS A 98 13.34 -9.43 16.43
CA LYS A 98 14.47 -9.60 15.51
C LYS A 98 14.03 -10.01 14.11
N LYS A 99 13.04 -10.92 14.00
CA LYS A 99 12.47 -11.32 12.72
C LYS A 99 11.74 -10.17 12.03
N LEU A 100 10.91 -9.42 12.76
CA LEU A 100 10.22 -8.25 12.22
C LEU A 100 11.21 -7.19 11.72
N PHE A 101 12.26 -6.91 12.48
CA PHE A 101 13.33 -6.01 12.04
C PHE A 101 14.04 -6.50 10.77
N ALA A 102 14.37 -7.79 10.69
CA ALA A 102 14.99 -8.38 9.50
C ALA A 102 14.06 -8.29 8.28
N LEU A 103 12.77 -8.60 8.44
CA LEU A 103 11.77 -8.47 7.38
C LEU A 103 11.61 -7.02 6.92
N GLN A 104 11.62 -6.06 7.84
CA GLN A 104 11.57 -4.63 7.51
C GLN A 104 12.80 -4.19 6.72
N ALA A 105 14.00 -4.63 7.12
CA ALA A 105 15.23 -4.33 6.39
C ALA A 105 15.21 -4.92 4.97
N ILE A 106 14.73 -6.16 4.80
CA ILE A 106 14.59 -6.80 3.48
C ILE A 106 13.53 -6.07 2.64
N ALA A 107 12.39 -5.74 3.24
CA ALA A 107 11.29 -5.06 2.55
C ALA A 107 11.63 -3.62 2.14
N ALA A 108 12.60 -2.99 2.81
CA ALA A 108 13.10 -1.67 2.46
C ALA A 108 13.92 -1.66 1.15
N ARG A 109 14.31 -2.82 0.58
CA ARG A 109 15.01 -2.88 -0.70
C ARG A 109 14.23 -2.19 -1.83
N ASP A 110 14.96 -1.68 -2.81
CA ASP A 110 14.36 -1.11 -4.02
C ASP A 110 13.76 -2.20 -4.92
N ILE A 111 12.70 -1.84 -5.64
CA ILE A 111 12.06 -2.71 -6.61
C ILE A 111 12.90 -2.72 -7.89
N ALA A 112 13.05 -3.89 -8.51
CA ALA A 112 13.74 -4.02 -9.79
C ALA A 112 13.11 -3.09 -10.84
N SER A 113 13.97 -2.36 -11.58
CA SER A 113 13.49 -1.39 -12.58
C SER A 113 12.99 -2.05 -13.86
N PHE A 114 13.33 -3.33 -14.10
CA PHE A 114 13.03 -4.11 -15.31
C PHE A 114 13.39 -3.42 -16.64
N ARG A 115 14.28 -2.42 -16.61
CA ARG A 115 14.70 -1.65 -17.80
C ARG A 115 15.51 -2.50 -18.76
N GLU A 116 16.19 -3.51 -18.24
CA GLU A 116 17.05 -4.44 -18.95
C GLU A 116 16.30 -5.31 -19.98
N PHE A 117 14.98 -5.46 -19.87
CA PHE A 117 14.20 -6.34 -20.75
C PHE A 117 13.78 -5.69 -22.09
N ASP A 118 14.01 -4.39 -22.28
CA ASP A 118 13.61 -3.63 -23.50
C ASP A 118 12.15 -3.90 -23.94
N ILE A 119 11.24 -3.80 -22.96
CA ILE A 119 9.78 -3.93 -23.14
C ILE A 119 9.13 -2.54 -23.12
N ASP A 120 7.95 -2.45 -23.72
CA ASP A 120 7.10 -1.27 -23.68
C ASP A 120 7.00 -0.65 -22.28
N ASP A 121 7.17 0.66 -22.23
CA ASP A 121 7.23 1.43 -20.98
C ASP A 121 5.95 1.28 -20.15
N ARG A 122 4.78 1.16 -20.80
CA ARG A 122 3.50 1.03 -20.11
C ARG A 122 3.41 -0.30 -19.37
N GLU A 123 3.81 -1.39 -20.00
CA GLU A 123 3.82 -2.72 -19.38
C GLU A 123 4.84 -2.79 -18.25
N ARG A 124 6.03 -2.24 -18.46
CA ARG A 124 7.08 -2.16 -17.44
C ARG A 124 6.62 -1.37 -16.22
N GLU A 125 6.08 -0.17 -16.42
CA GLU A 125 5.55 0.64 -15.32
C GLU A 125 4.36 -0.03 -14.61
N ALA A 126 3.49 -0.72 -15.34
CA ALA A 126 2.39 -1.47 -14.73
C ALA A 126 2.91 -2.58 -13.81
N ALA A 127 3.96 -3.32 -14.24
CA ALA A 127 4.60 -4.33 -13.41
C ALA A 127 5.27 -3.73 -12.17
N ILE A 128 6.06 -2.65 -12.32
CA ILE A 128 6.68 -1.93 -11.20
C ILE A 128 5.61 -1.48 -10.19
N ARG A 129 4.50 -0.92 -10.67
CA ARG A 129 3.40 -0.48 -9.81
C ARG A 129 2.78 -1.65 -9.05
N ARG A 130 2.51 -2.80 -9.70
CA ARG A 130 2.00 -4.00 -9.01
C ARG A 130 2.93 -4.43 -7.89
N VAL A 131 4.20 -4.63 -8.20
CA VAL A 131 5.23 -5.01 -7.21
C VAL A 131 5.32 -3.97 -6.08
N SER A 132 5.19 -2.69 -6.41
CA SER A 132 5.22 -1.60 -5.44
C SER A 132 4.02 -1.60 -4.50
N LEU A 133 2.83 -1.96 -4.99
CA LEU A 133 1.66 -2.13 -4.13
C LEU A 133 1.87 -3.26 -3.13
N THR A 134 2.41 -4.40 -3.57
CA THR A 134 2.72 -5.54 -2.70
C THR A 134 3.76 -5.18 -1.64
N ARG A 135 4.85 -4.50 -2.03
CA ARG A 135 5.87 -3.99 -1.10
C ARG A 135 5.28 -3.02 -0.08
N THR A 136 4.52 -2.03 -0.52
CA THR A 136 3.90 -1.04 0.37
C THR A 136 2.92 -1.69 1.33
N ALA A 137 2.17 -2.70 0.91
CA ALA A 137 1.29 -3.45 1.79
C ALA A 137 2.07 -4.21 2.88
N LEU A 138 3.18 -4.87 2.51
CA LEU A 138 4.06 -5.53 3.48
C LEU A 138 4.69 -4.55 4.46
N LEU A 139 5.23 -3.42 3.98
CA LEU A 139 5.81 -2.39 4.84
C LEU A 139 4.77 -1.80 5.81
N ASN A 140 3.54 -1.59 5.35
CA ASN A 140 2.45 -1.16 6.22
C ASN A 140 2.13 -2.21 7.30
N ALA A 141 2.07 -3.49 6.93
CA ALA A 141 1.86 -4.57 7.88
C ALA A 141 2.99 -4.66 8.93
N LEU A 142 4.25 -4.56 8.49
CA LEU A 142 5.42 -4.55 9.37
C LEU A 142 5.48 -3.32 10.29
N SER A 143 4.96 -2.19 9.84
CA SER A 143 4.91 -0.95 10.64
C SER A 143 3.82 -1.02 11.72
N ASP A 144 2.73 -1.73 11.44
CA ASP A 144 1.67 -2.01 12.39
C ASP A 144 2.06 -3.18 13.30
N ASN A 145 3.03 -2.95 14.20
CA ASN A 145 3.52 -3.89 15.22
C ASN A 145 2.40 -4.51 16.11
N ARG A 146 1.13 -4.15 15.90
CA ARG A 146 -0.05 -4.54 16.69
C ARG A 146 -0.89 -5.64 16.06
N THR A 147 -0.62 -6.11 14.85
CA THR A 147 -1.35 -7.25 14.28
C THR A 147 -0.87 -8.59 14.84
N SER A 148 -1.02 -8.78 16.15
CA SER A 148 -0.84 -10.07 16.83
C SER A 148 -2.02 -11.04 16.61
N ASP A 149 -3.07 -10.60 15.93
CA ASP A 149 -4.23 -11.43 15.58
C ASP A 149 -4.08 -12.02 14.16
N PRO A 150 -3.92 -13.36 14.03
CA PRO A 150 -3.83 -14.05 12.75
C PRO A 150 -5.03 -13.80 11.83
N ALA A 151 -6.23 -13.57 12.39
CA ALA A 151 -7.43 -13.31 11.60
C ALA A 151 -7.36 -11.92 10.92
N THR A 152 -6.92 -10.90 11.65
CA THR A 152 -6.68 -9.56 11.10
C THR A 152 -5.59 -9.57 10.04
N ALA A 153 -4.53 -10.36 10.25
CA ALA A 153 -3.42 -10.48 9.31
C ALA A 153 -3.80 -11.24 8.01
N ASP A 154 -4.63 -12.30 8.10
CA ASP A 154 -5.21 -12.97 6.92
C ASP A 154 -6.24 -12.10 6.21
N ALA A 155 -7.03 -11.29 6.92
CA ALA A 155 -7.94 -10.32 6.31
C ALA A 155 -7.19 -9.23 5.53
N LEU A 156 -6.08 -8.72 6.07
CA LEU A 156 -5.15 -7.82 5.38
C LEU A 156 -4.53 -8.52 4.16
N ARG A 157 -4.11 -9.78 4.29
CA ARG A 157 -3.59 -10.59 3.17
C ARG A 157 -4.62 -10.67 2.05
N ARG A 158 -5.85 -11.08 2.37
CA ARG A 158 -6.93 -11.18 1.39
C ARG A 158 -7.24 -9.85 0.74
N ARG A 159 -7.26 -8.73 1.47
CA ARG A 159 -7.49 -7.41 0.86
C ARG A 159 -6.35 -6.99 -0.08
N THR A 160 -5.11 -7.18 0.34
CA THR A 160 -3.93 -6.84 -0.47
C THR A 160 -3.85 -7.69 -1.74
N PHE A 161 -4.09 -9.00 -1.65
CA PHE A 161 -3.91 -9.94 -2.77
C PHE A 161 -5.21 -10.22 -3.56
N ALA A 162 -6.41 -9.96 -3.02
CA ALA A 162 -7.64 -10.02 -3.82
C ALA A 162 -7.74 -8.86 -4.82
N ALA A 163 -7.11 -7.72 -4.51
CA ALA A 163 -6.91 -6.66 -5.50
C ALA A 163 -6.09 -7.14 -6.71
N GLU A 164 -5.11 -8.03 -6.50
CA GLU A 164 -4.37 -8.66 -7.62
C GLU A 164 -5.24 -9.65 -8.41
N GLN A 165 -6.09 -10.44 -7.75
CA GLN A 165 -6.97 -11.39 -8.43
C GLN A 165 -8.07 -10.69 -9.23
N SER A 166 -8.59 -9.56 -8.76
CA SER A 166 -9.56 -8.76 -9.52
C SER A 166 -8.93 -8.09 -10.74
N LEU A 167 -7.65 -7.73 -10.67
CA LEU A 167 -6.86 -7.25 -11.82
C LEU A 167 -6.60 -8.35 -12.86
N ALA A 168 -6.36 -9.60 -12.42
CA ALA A 168 -6.17 -10.74 -13.33
C ALA A 168 -7.49 -11.23 -13.96
N ALA A 169 -8.60 -11.18 -13.23
CA ALA A 169 -9.92 -11.60 -13.73
C ALA A 169 -10.53 -10.62 -14.75
N LYS A 170 -10.09 -9.36 -14.76
CA LYS A 170 -10.60 -8.31 -15.66
C LYS A 170 -9.98 -8.32 -17.08
N ALA A 171 -9.06 -9.25 -17.36
CA ALA A 171 -8.55 -9.48 -18.71
C ALA A 171 -9.50 -10.32 -19.59
N ALA A 172 -10.66 -10.74 -19.06
CA ALA A 172 -11.74 -11.30 -19.86
C ALA A 172 -12.54 -10.17 -20.53
N PRO A 173 -12.97 -10.32 -21.80
CA PRO A 173 -13.68 -9.29 -22.52
C PRO A 173 -14.93 -8.85 -21.76
N PRO A 174 -15.23 -7.54 -21.72
CA PRO A 174 -16.34 -7.03 -20.94
C PRO A 174 -17.66 -7.66 -21.41
N PRO A 175 -18.51 -8.19 -20.50
CA PRO A 175 -19.89 -8.49 -20.87
C PRO A 175 -20.57 -7.20 -21.31
N ALA A 176 -21.36 -7.31 -22.38
CA ALA A 176 -22.05 -6.20 -23.03
C ALA A 176 -22.77 -5.31 -21.99
N ALA A 177 -22.57 -4.00 -22.12
CA ALA A 177 -23.12 -2.98 -21.24
C ALA A 177 -24.62 -3.17 -21.02
N ALA A 178 -24.99 -3.55 -19.79
CA ALA A 178 -26.37 -3.49 -19.34
C ALA A 178 -26.76 -2.02 -19.17
N ALA A 179 -27.94 -1.68 -19.69
CA ALA A 179 -28.50 -0.34 -19.68
C ALA A 179 -28.50 0.27 -18.26
N SER A 180 -28.08 1.53 -18.17
CA SER A 180 -28.09 2.30 -16.93
C SER A 180 -29.52 2.40 -16.37
N PRO A 181 -29.73 2.15 -15.06
CA PRO A 181 -31.04 2.35 -14.44
C PRO A 181 -31.41 3.83 -14.44
N THR A 182 -32.62 4.11 -14.88
CA THR A 182 -33.22 5.43 -15.00
C THR A 182 -33.40 6.08 -13.63
N GLY A 183 -32.81 7.27 -13.47
CA GLY A 183 -33.11 8.34 -12.51
C GLY A 183 -33.80 7.99 -11.18
N THR A 184 -33.03 7.69 -10.15
CA THR A 184 -33.45 7.94 -8.76
C THR A 184 -33.25 9.44 -8.47
N ALA A 185 -34.29 10.10 -7.94
CA ALA A 185 -34.27 11.55 -7.70
C ALA A 185 -33.13 11.97 -6.75
N LEU A 186 -32.31 12.92 -7.22
CA LEU A 186 -31.18 13.55 -6.51
C LEU A 186 -31.53 14.23 -5.16
N ALA A 187 -32.82 14.40 -4.86
CA ALA A 187 -33.31 15.23 -3.76
C ALA A 187 -33.01 14.69 -2.34
N ALA A 188 -32.48 13.47 -2.18
CA ALA A 188 -32.24 12.84 -0.88
C ALA A 188 -30.77 12.65 -0.50
N LEU A 189 -29.81 13.11 -1.31
CA LEU A 189 -28.39 12.92 -1.01
C LEU A 189 -27.88 13.96 0.01
N PRO A 190 -27.02 13.56 0.97
CA PRO A 190 -26.49 14.48 1.97
C PRO A 190 -25.60 15.55 1.34
N ALA A 191 -25.73 16.79 1.80
CA ALA A 191 -24.90 17.90 1.33
C ALA A 191 -23.44 17.78 1.80
N ILE A 192 -23.24 17.27 3.03
CA ILE A 192 -21.93 17.02 3.63
C ILE A 192 -22.03 15.70 4.40
N GLU A 193 -21.10 14.80 4.16
CA GLU A 193 -20.96 13.53 4.88
C GLU A 193 -19.51 13.40 5.37
N THR A 194 -19.33 13.31 6.70
CA THR A 194 -17.99 13.10 7.29
C THR A 194 -17.73 11.60 7.43
N LEU A 195 -16.66 11.12 6.79
CA LEU A 195 -16.36 9.69 6.69
C LEU A 195 -15.23 9.21 7.63
N SER A 196 -14.36 10.11 8.08
CA SER A 196 -13.34 9.81 9.09
C SER A 196 -13.52 10.64 10.36
N ARG A 197 -12.92 10.18 11.46
CA ARG A 197 -12.84 10.98 12.69
C ARG A 197 -11.93 12.18 12.45
N ASP A 198 -12.29 13.33 13.02
CA ASP A 198 -11.46 14.53 12.94
C ASP A 198 -10.17 14.30 13.75
N THR A 199 -9.03 14.20 13.06
CA THR A 199 -7.73 14.05 13.71
C THR A 199 -6.96 15.35 13.60
N PRO A 200 -6.34 15.85 14.69
CA PRO A 200 -5.54 17.07 14.64
C PRO A 200 -4.21 16.90 13.87
N LYS A 201 -3.95 15.71 13.34
CA LYS A 201 -2.76 15.34 12.57
C LYS A 201 -3.18 14.75 11.24
N GLY A 202 -2.54 15.16 10.16
CA GLY A 202 -2.77 14.69 8.80
C GLY A 202 -3.48 15.71 7.90
N TRP A 203 -3.48 15.43 6.60
CA TRP A 203 -4.12 16.23 5.57
C TRP A 203 -5.65 16.09 5.65
N ALA A 204 -6.35 17.21 5.70
CA ALA A 204 -7.79 17.24 5.52
C ALA A 204 -8.13 17.12 4.03
N ILE A 205 -9.01 16.20 3.69
CA ILE A 205 -9.45 15.92 2.32
C ILE A 205 -10.95 16.13 2.21
N ASP A 206 -11.36 17.05 1.34
CA ASP A 206 -12.76 17.16 0.93
C ASP A 206 -12.91 16.59 -0.48
N VAL A 207 -13.82 15.62 -0.64
CA VAL A 207 -14.17 15.00 -1.91
C VAL A 207 -15.48 15.61 -2.40
N PHE A 208 -15.37 16.47 -3.40
CA PHE A 208 -16.49 17.18 -4.01
C PHE A 208 -17.07 16.39 -5.18
N TRP A 209 -18.40 16.25 -5.20
CA TRP A 209 -19.13 15.82 -6.38
C TRP A 209 -19.97 16.99 -6.93
N CYS A 210 -19.88 17.25 -8.23
CA CYS A 210 -20.72 18.26 -8.86
C CYS A 210 -22.16 17.77 -8.99
N GLU A 211 -23.12 18.62 -8.60
CA GLU A 211 -24.56 18.31 -8.61
C GLU A 211 -25.07 17.84 -9.98
N ASP A 212 -24.63 18.49 -11.06
CA ASP A 212 -25.02 18.15 -12.43
C ASP A 212 -24.41 16.84 -12.96
N GLY A 213 -23.46 16.27 -12.23
CA GLY A 213 -22.96 14.91 -12.46
C GLY A 213 -23.83 13.82 -11.82
N GLY A 214 -24.86 14.22 -11.08
CA GLY A 214 -25.89 13.35 -10.52
C GLY A 214 -25.38 12.23 -9.63
N GLN A 215 -26.15 11.13 -9.59
CA GLN A 215 -25.85 9.95 -8.79
C GLN A 215 -24.47 9.35 -9.12
N THR A 216 -24.04 9.38 -10.39
CA THR A 216 -22.74 8.83 -10.80
C THR A 216 -21.57 9.56 -10.14
N SER A 217 -21.63 10.89 -10.10
CA SER A 217 -20.58 11.69 -9.47
C SER A 217 -20.59 11.50 -7.95
N TYR A 218 -21.78 11.44 -7.34
CA TYR A 218 -21.91 11.11 -5.92
C TYR A 218 -21.34 9.73 -5.58
N THR A 219 -21.76 8.66 -6.28
CA THR A 219 -21.28 7.30 -6.00
C THR A 219 -19.77 7.19 -6.16
N THR A 220 -19.20 7.88 -7.16
CA THR A 220 -17.73 7.94 -7.35
C THR A 220 -17.06 8.67 -6.19
N ALA A 221 -17.60 9.81 -5.76
CA ALA A 221 -17.08 10.58 -4.63
C ALA A 221 -17.18 9.83 -3.31
N HIS A 222 -18.31 9.16 -3.05
CA HIS A 222 -18.53 8.36 -1.86
C HIS A 222 -17.57 7.17 -1.79
N THR A 223 -17.38 6.47 -2.91
CA THR A 223 -16.42 5.36 -3.00
C THR A 223 -15.00 5.82 -2.70
N LEU A 224 -14.56 6.92 -3.31
CA LEU A 224 -13.23 7.49 -3.09
C LEU A 224 -13.05 8.03 -1.67
N GLY A 225 -14.04 8.77 -1.17
CA GLY A 225 -14.06 9.28 0.19
C GLY A 225 -13.99 8.14 1.22
N THR A 226 -14.71 7.04 1.01
CA THR A 226 -14.66 5.86 1.88
C THR A 226 -13.27 5.22 1.87
N ALA A 227 -12.64 5.13 0.69
CA ALA A 227 -11.27 4.64 0.58
C ALA A 227 -10.29 5.52 1.37
N PHE A 228 -10.32 6.84 1.18
CA PHE A 228 -9.49 7.78 1.94
C PHE A 228 -9.74 7.72 3.45
N ALA A 229 -11.01 7.66 3.85
CA ALA A 229 -11.39 7.54 5.26
C ALA A 229 -10.83 6.28 5.90
N SER A 230 -10.70 5.18 5.15
CA SER A 230 -10.06 3.95 5.66
C SER A 230 -8.57 4.15 5.99
N PHE A 231 -7.83 4.92 5.18
CA PHE A 231 -6.43 5.27 5.47
C PHE A 231 -6.33 6.20 6.68
N ALA A 232 -7.18 7.23 6.73
CA ALA A 232 -7.23 8.17 7.83
C ALA A 232 -7.56 7.51 9.18
N ASN A 233 -8.64 6.72 9.23
CA ASN A 233 -9.06 6.04 10.46
C ASN A 233 -8.04 5.00 10.94
N ALA A 234 -7.28 4.41 10.03
CA ALA A 234 -6.18 3.49 10.35
C ALA A 234 -4.87 4.22 10.71
N GLY A 235 -4.80 5.55 10.58
CA GLY A 235 -3.56 6.31 10.76
C GLY A 235 -2.46 5.93 9.77
N ARG A 236 -2.82 5.33 8.62
CA ARG A 236 -1.87 4.83 7.63
C ARG A 236 -1.37 5.95 6.73
N PRO A 237 -0.05 6.09 6.54
CA PRO A 237 0.48 7.07 5.59
C PRO A 237 0.14 6.64 4.15
N LEU A 238 -0.18 7.62 3.30
CA LEU A 238 -0.28 7.44 1.85
C LEU A 238 1.10 7.35 1.20
N ALA A 239 2.03 8.14 1.71
CA ALA A 239 3.43 8.21 1.30
C ALA A 239 4.29 8.64 2.50
N PRO A 240 5.63 8.54 2.44
CA PRO A 240 6.50 9.03 3.50
C PRO A 240 6.19 10.51 3.83
N GLY A 241 5.78 10.78 5.08
CA GLY A 241 5.42 12.12 5.55
C GLY A 241 4.01 12.62 5.17
N VAL A 242 3.21 11.81 4.46
CA VAL A 242 1.83 12.17 4.06
C VAL A 242 0.85 11.21 4.71
N SER A 243 0.14 11.66 5.74
CA SER A 243 -0.97 10.94 6.36
C SER A 243 -2.29 11.70 6.17
N LEU A 244 -3.40 10.98 6.09
CA LEU A 244 -4.73 11.60 6.01
C LEU A 244 -5.32 11.78 7.41
N GLY A 245 -6.08 12.86 7.59
CA GLY A 245 -6.85 13.14 8.80
C GLY A 245 -8.34 13.17 8.52
N ARG A 246 -8.95 14.36 8.52
CA ARG A 246 -10.37 14.51 8.20
C ARG A 246 -10.67 14.19 6.74
N VAL A 247 -11.68 13.37 6.49
CA VAL A 247 -12.17 13.06 5.15
C VAL A 247 -13.67 13.30 5.11
N GLN A 248 -14.11 14.14 4.17
CA GLN A 248 -15.52 14.44 3.97
C GLN A 248 -15.89 14.32 2.50
N VAL A 249 -17.14 13.96 2.23
CA VAL A 249 -17.74 14.04 0.90
C VAL A 249 -18.73 15.19 0.91
N GLN A 250 -18.63 16.09 -0.06
CA GLN A 250 -19.42 17.31 -0.12
C GLN A 250 -20.03 17.51 -1.49
N ARG A 251 -21.27 18.00 -1.52
CA ARG A 251 -21.91 18.43 -2.76
C ARG A 251 -21.35 19.78 -3.16
N ALA A 252 -20.86 19.90 -4.40
CA ALA A 252 -20.44 21.16 -4.99
C ALA A 252 -21.49 21.66 -5.99
N ASP A 253 -21.90 22.91 -5.80
CA ASP A 253 -22.71 23.63 -6.78
C ASP A 253 -21.84 24.26 -7.88
N ALA A 254 -22.49 24.84 -8.88
CA ALA A 254 -21.81 25.48 -10.01
C ALA A 254 -20.88 26.64 -9.58
N ARG A 255 -21.20 27.33 -8.49
CA ARG A 255 -20.45 28.49 -8.00
C ARG A 255 -19.16 28.05 -7.29
N MET A 256 -19.22 26.95 -6.55
CA MET A 256 -18.09 26.43 -5.78
C MET A 256 -16.94 26.02 -6.69
N TRP A 257 -17.21 25.25 -7.76
CA TRP A 257 -16.14 24.84 -8.69
C TRP A 257 -15.57 26.01 -9.49
N GLN A 258 -16.41 26.97 -9.91
CA GLN A 258 -15.95 28.17 -10.63
C GLN A 258 -15.01 29.02 -9.78
N THR A 259 -15.27 29.10 -8.47
CA THR A 259 -14.46 29.90 -7.53
C THR A 259 -13.03 29.36 -7.40
N ILE A 260 -12.83 28.06 -7.61
CA ILE A 260 -11.51 27.44 -7.51
C ILE A 260 -10.66 27.70 -8.76
N GLY A 261 -11.28 27.98 -9.91
CA GLY A 261 -10.58 28.35 -11.14
C GLY A 261 -10.01 27.17 -11.92
N ILE A 262 -10.53 25.96 -11.69
CA ILE A 262 -10.16 24.76 -12.46
C ILE A 262 -11.24 24.42 -13.49
N ALA A 263 -10.84 23.76 -14.58
CA ALA A 263 -11.78 23.24 -15.55
C ALA A 263 -12.65 22.11 -14.95
N ARG A 264 -13.83 21.89 -15.53
CA ARG A 264 -14.69 20.76 -15.14
C ARG A 264 -14.00 19.43 -15.43
N GLY A 265 -14.13 18.47 -14.52
CA GLY A 265 -13.58 17.13 -14.69
C GLY A 265 -13.20 16.48 -13.36
N ARG A 266 -12.18 15.64 -13.40
CA ARG A 266 -11.65 14.94 -12.23
C ARG A 266 -10.29 15.51 -11.84
N TYR A 267 -10.20 16.12 -10.67
CA TYR A 267 -8.98 16.81 -10.23
C TYR A 267 -8.64 16.52 -8.78
N VAL A 268 -7.33 16.50 -8.48
CA VAL A 268 -6.81 16.70 -7.12
C VAL A 268 -6.22 18.10 -7.09
N VAL A 269 -6.77 18.95 -6.24
CA VAL A 269 -6.52 20.39 -6.22
C VAL A 269 -5.78 20.75 -4.95
N ARG A 270 -4.76 21.58 -5.15
CA ARG A 270 -3.94 22.19 -4.11
C ARG A 270 -4.00 23.71 -4.19
N ASP A 271 -3.72 24.39 -3.09
CA ASP A 271 -3.67 25.85 -2.96
C ASP A 271 -2.22 26.41 -2.89
N ASN A 272 -1.21 25.58 -3.19
CA ASN A 272 0.21 25.91 -3.19
C ASN A 272 0.84 26.19 -1.81
N GLY A 273 0.29 25.61 -0.75
CA GLY A 273 0.93 25.56 0.56
C GLY A 273 2.11 24.58 0.64
N ALA A 274 2.87 24.65 1.73
CA ALA A 274 4.01 23.77 1.95
C ALA A 274 3.58 22.30 2.06
N GLY A 275 4.24 21.41 1.30
CA GLY A 275 3.96 19.96 1.30
C GLY A 275 2.74 19.53 0.47
N GLU A 276 1.93 20.47 -0.03
CA GLU A 276 0.70 20.15 -0.78
C GLU A 276 0.97 19.42 -2.10
N GLU A 277 2.06 19.75 -2.80
CA GLU A 277 2.42 19.06 -4.04
C GLU A 277 2.69 17.57 -3.77
N GLN A 278 3.45 17.27 -2.70
CA GLN A 278 3.79 15.89 -2.32
C GLN A 278 2.54 15.13 -1.88
N ALA A 279 1.64 15.79 -1.15
CA ALA A 279 0.38 15.21 -0.72
C ALA A 279 -0.58 14.97 -1.89
N ALA A 280 -0.70 15.93 -2.81
CA ALA A 280 -1.51 15.79 -4.02
C ALA A 280 -1.01 14.66 -4.91
N GLU A 281 0.31 14.54 -5.07
CA GLU A 281 0.94 13.43 -5.80
C GLU A 281 0.68 12.08 -5.12
N ALA A 282 0.75 11.99 -3.79
CA ALA A 282 0.42 10.77 -3.05
C ALA A 282 -1.06 10.38 -3.24
N VAL A 283 -1.98 11.34 -3.19
CA VAL A 283 -3.41 11.11 -3.45
C VAL A 283 -3.64 10.67 -4.89
N LEU A 284 -2.99 11.31 -5.87
CA LEU A 284 -3.09 10.94 -7.29
C LEU A 284 -2.59 9.53 -7.55
N ASN A 285 -1.45 9.16 -6.97
CA ASN A 285 -0.91 7.80 -7.10
C ASN A 285 -1.83 6.74 -6.47
N LEU A 286 -2.58 7.10 -5.43
CA LEU A 286 -3.59 6.22 -4.84
C LEU A 286 -4.82 6.05 -5.76
N ILE A 287 -5.33 7.12 -6.38
CA ILE A 287 -6.61 7.09 -7.12
C ILE A 287 -6.48 6.82 -8.62
N ASN A 288 -5.34 7.14 -9.22
CA ASN A 288 -5.07 6.90 -10.65
C ASN A 288 -4.48 5.51 -10.86
N ASP A 289 -5.26 4.49 -10.48
CA ASP A 289 -4.93 3.11 -10.79
C ASP A 289 -4.78 2.94 -12.32
N PRO A 290 -3.57 2.63 -12.82
CA PRO A 290 -3.31 2.45 -14.25
C PRO A 290 -4.13 1.31 -14.88
N ALA A 291 -4.67 0.39 -14.07
CA ALA A 291 -5.49 -0.73 -14.52
C ALA A 291 -7.00 -0.44 -14.46
N SER A 292 -7.39 0.75 -13.99
CA SER A 292 -8.78 1.19 -14.01
C SER A 292 -9.10 1.86 -15.35
N ASP A 293 -10.19 1.44 -15.99
CA ASP A 293 -10.77 2.13 -17.15
C ASP A 293 -11.47 3.46 -16.78
N SER A 294 -11.46 3.82 -15.49
CA SER A 294 -12.04 5.07 -15.02
C SER A 294 -11.25 6.27 -15.54
N PRO A 295 -11.94 7.37 -15.94
CA PRO A 295 -11.27 8.62 -16.27
C PRO A 295 -10.29 9.04 -15.17
N ARG A 296 -9.05 9.35 -15.56
CA ARG A 296 -7.97 9.71 -14.64
C ARG A 296 -8.19 11.09 -14.03
N PHE A 297 -7.75 11.24 -12.79
CA PHE A 297 -7.64 12.51 -12.11
C PHE A 297 -6.41 13.27 -12.58
N SER A 298 -6.56 14.57 -12.80
CA SER A 298 -5.46 15.48 -13.12
C SER A 298 -5.09 16.34 -11.92
N ARG A 299 -3.90 16.94 -11.94
CA ARG A 299 -3.54 17.98 -10.96
C ARG A 299 -4.29 19.27 -11.29
N GLY A 300 -4.87 19.89 -10.26
CA GLY A 300 -5.41 21.24 -10.30
C GLY A 300 -4.64 22.15 -9.37
N LEU A 301 -4.52 23.42 -9.75
CA LEU A 301 -4.05 24.48 -8.87
C LEU A 301 -5.21 25.43 -8.66
N SER A 302 -5.59 25.62 -7.41
CA SER A 302 -6.60 26.59 -7.00
C SER A 302 -6.06 28.01 -7.11
N THR A 303 -6.94 28.94 -7.46
CA THR A 303 -6.66 30.39 -7.44
C THR A 303 -6.96 31.04 -6.08
N GLY A 304 -7.43 30.24 -5.12
CA GLY A 304 -7.78 30.68 -3.77
C GLY A 304 -6.59 30.98 -2.87
N LYS A 305 -6.88 31.33 -1.61
CA LYS A 305 -5.86 31.50 -0.58
C LYS A 305 -5.25 30.14 -0.21
N PRO A 306 -3.92 30.02 -0.04
CA PRO A 306 -3.28 28.82 0.47
C PRO A 306 -3.93 28.33 1.76
N THR A 307 -4.40 27.08 1.78
CA THR A 307 -4.90 26.42 2.99
C THR A 307 -3.95 25.28 3.38
N PRO A 308 -3.05 25.51 4.35
CA PRO A 308 -2.06 24.50 4.68
C PRO A 308 -2.73 23.24 5.24
N TRP A 309 -2.20 22.07 4.87
CA TRP A 309 -2.70 20.76 5.30
C TRP A 309 -4.10 20.40 4.78
N TYR A 310 -4.50 20.98 3.64
CA TYR A 310 -5.76 20.71 2.97
C TYR A 310 -5.55 20.33 1.50
N LEU A 311 -6.36 19.39 1.01
CA LEU A 311 -6.53 19.12 -0.41
C LEU A 311 -8.01 18.94 -0.73
N SER A 312 -8.40 19.29 -1.95
CA SER A 312 -9.75 19.00 -2.45
C SER A 312 -9.69 18.08 -3.67
N VAL A 313 -10.59 17.11 -3.72
CA VAL A 313 -10.72 16.15 -4.82
C VAL A 313 -12.05 16.39 -5.50
N TRP A 314 -12.02 16.71 -6.80
CA TRP A 314 -13.18 17.14 -7.57
C TRP A 314 -13.62 16.06 -8.53
N ILE A 315 -14.92 15.76 -8.54
CA ILE A 315 -15.53 14.77 -9.42
C ILE A 315 -16.74 15.43 -10.09
N CYS A 316 -16.47 16.01 -11.25
CA CYS A 316 -17.45 16.70 -12.05
C CYS A 316 -17.52 16.09 -13.45
N PRO A 317 -18.69 16.12 -14.10
CA PRO A 317 -18.79 15.66 -15.48
C PRO A 317 -17.97 16.59 -16.39
N PRO A 318 -17.32 16.05 -17.44
CA PRO A 318 -16.50 16.85 -18.34
C PRO A 318 -17.34 17.92 -19.03
N ALA A 319 -16.68 19.01 -19.45
CA ALA A 319 -17.35 20.08 -20.19
C ALA A 319 -18.03 19.49 -21.45
N GLY A 320 -19.34 19.70 -21.59
CA GLY A 320 -20.14 19.19 -22.71
C GLY A 320 -20.90 17.88 -22.46
N ALA A 321 -20.72 17.22 -21.31
CA ALA A 321 -21.45 15.98 -20.97
C ALA A 321 -22.79 16.21 -20.24
N VAL A 322 -23.37 17.42 -20.33
CA VAL A 322 -24.67 17.71 -19.73
C VAL A 322 -25.74 16.98 -20.55
N THR A 323 -26.13 15.79 -20.10
CA THR A 323 -27.31 15.10 -20.63
C THR A 323 -28.56 15.87 -20.22
N ALA A 324 -29.32 16.31 -21.22
CA ALA A 324 -30.63 16.94 -21.06
C ALA A 324 -31.63 16.02 -20.35
#